data_AF-A0A2W2E9B0-F1
#
_entry.id   AF-A0A2W2E9B0-F1
#
_cell.length_a   1.000
_cell.length_b   1.000
_cell.length_c   1.000
_cell.angle_alpha   90.00
_cell.angle_beta   90.00
_cell.angle_gamma   90.00
#
_symmetry.space_group_name_H-M   'P 1'
#
loop_
_entity.id
_entity.type
_entity.pdbx_description
1 polymer ?
#
loop_
_entity_poly.entity_id
_entity_poly.type
_entity_poly.pdbx_seq_one_letter_code
_entity_poly.pdbx_strand_id
1 'polypeptide(L)'
;MLELTGPAEEAVAAAFAHTAVLAGRPENAAALAEAGRFFGRIAHLVDACEDQAEDDARGAFNPLTATGVTPEQARRLCDDAAHGLALALAEVRFEERHLVDALLGAEVRRAVDRAFRPAVAAQRRPGWIRRSAAGTAIFLTCGLWRPEWSALAGESWDERCYVCRYGDCCECCGNCGDCCSCCGSDGCCCDGCSCSCD
;
A
#
# COMPACT_ATOMS: atom_id res chain seq x y z
N MET A 1 -2.21 -6.87 -24.97
CA MET A 1 -2.12 -6.08 -23.72
C MET A 1 -2.70 -4.68 -23.92
N LEU A 2 -2.18 -3.87 -24.85
CA LEU A 2 -2.75 -2.54 -25.17
C LEU A 2 -4.23 -2.54 -25.59
N GLU A 3 -4.68 -3.57 -26.32
CA GLU A 3 -6.10 -3.70 -26.70
C GLU A 3 -7.03 -4.02 -25.52
N LEU A 4 -6.51 -4.61 -24.44
CA LEU A 4 -7.29 -4.95 -23.25
C LEU A 4 -7.41 -3.75 -22.29
N THR A 5 -6.38 -2.89 -22.22
CA THR A 5 -6.36 -1.72 -21.33
C THR A 5 -6.91 -0.45 -21.98
N GLY A 6 -7.03 -0.41 -23.32
CA GLY A 6 -7.48 0.76 -24.08
C GLY A 6 -8.74 1.46 -23.54
N PRO A 7 -9.86 0.75 -23.30
CA PRO A 7 -11.08 1.38 -22.79
C PRO A 7 -10.91 2.02 -21.40
N ALA A 8 -10.14 1.38 -20.52
CA ALA A 8 -9.86 1.93 -19.20
C ALA A 8 -8.93 3.15 -19.28
N GLU A 9 -7.92 3.10 -20.15
CA GLU A 9 -7.02 4.23 -20.43
C GLU A 9 -7.82 5.44 -20.96
N GLU A 10 -8.79 5.22 -21.86
CA GLU A 10 -9.66 6.28 -22.38
C GLU A 10 -10.59 6.87 -21.30
N ALA A 11 -11.14 6.04 -20.42
CA ALA A 11 -11.96 6.52 -19.31
C ALA A 11 -11.15 7.41 -18.34
N VAL A 12 -9.94 6.98 -17.98
CA VAL A 12 -9.04 7.78 -17.12
C VAL A 12 -8.60 9.06 -17.84
N ALA A 13 -8.31 8.99 -19.14
CA ALA A 13 -8.00 10.16 -19.96
C ALA A 13 -9.14 11.20 -19.92
N ALA A 14 -10.38 10.76 -20.10
CA ALA A 14 -11.54 11.64 -20.05
C ALA A 14 -11.70 12.27 -18.66
N ALA A 15 -11.50 11.50 -17.59
CA ALA A 15 -11.55 12.02 -16.22
C ALA A 15 -10.49 13.10 -15.98
N PHE A 16 -9.23 12.85 -16.37
CA PHE A 16 -8.15 13.84 -16.25
C PHE A 16 -8.43 15.09 -17.09
N ALA A 17 -8.86 14.94 -18.34
CA ALA A 17 -9.21 16.06 -19.20
C ALA A 17 -10.32 16.93 -18.58
N HIS A 18 -11.30 16.29 -17.94
CA HIS A 18 -12.41 17.00 -17.30
C HIS A 18 -11.96 17.86 -16.12
N THR A 19 -10.86 17.51 -15.44
CA THR A 19 -10.29 18.36 -14.38
C THR A 19 -9.86 19.73 -14.90
N ALA A 20 -9.43 19.82 -16.16
CA ALA A 20 -9.11 21.08 -16.82
C ALA A 20 -10.34 22.00 -16.93
N VAL A 21 -11.49 21.41 -17.25
CA VAL A 21 -12.77 22.11 -17.34
C VAL A 21 -13.21 22.62 -15.97
N LEU A 22 -13.14 21.75 -14.96
CA LEU A 22 -13.47 22.08 -13.57
C LEU A 22 -12.57 23.19 -13.00
N ALA A 23 -11.29 23.20 -13.39
CA ALA A 23 -10.32 24.20 -13.00
C ALA A 23 -10.39 25.51 -13.83
N GLY A 24 -11.32 25.63 -14.78
CA GLY A 24 -11.45 26.82 -15.64
C GLY A 24 -10.27 27.03 -16.59
N ARG A 25 -9.51 25.96 -16.90
CA ARG A 25 -8.29 25.97 -17.71
C ARG A 25 -8.40 24.96 -18.86
N PRO A 26 -9.39 25.10 -19.78
CA PRO A 26 -9.67 24.10 -20.81
C PRO A 26 -8.49 23.86 -21.76
N GLU A 27 -7.55 24.81 -21.88
CA GLU A 27 -6.32 24.63 -22.65
C GLU A 27 -5.44 23.47 -22.15
N ASN A 28 -5.57 23.09 -20.87
CA ASN A 28 -4.83 21.98 -20.28
C ASN A 28 -5.46 20.62 -20.62
N ALA A 29 -6.67 20.58 -21.19
CA ALA A 29 -7.45 19.35 -21.33
C ALA A 29 -6.76 18.28 -22.17
N ALA A 30 -6.09 18.66 -23.26
CA ALA A 30 -5.40 17.72 -24.13
C ALA A 30 -4.20 17.04 -23.43
N ALA A 31 -3.34 17.84 -22.80
CA ALA A 31 -2.18 17.34 -22.06
C ALA A 31 -2.61 16.52 -20.83
N LEU A 32 -3.68 16.91 -20.14
CA LEU A 32 -4.25 16.12 -19.05
C LEU A 32 -4.88 14.81 -19.53
N ALA A 33 -5.54 14.79 -20.69
CA ALA A 33 -6.03 13.54 -21.28
C ALA A 33 -4.88 12.57 -21.55
N GLU A 34 -3.77 13.08 -22.09
CA GLU A 34 -2.59 12.27 -22.33
C GLU A 34 -1.94 11.74 -21.05
N ALA A 35 -1.79 12.60 -20.05
CA ALA A 35 -1.36 12.19 -18.71
C ALA A 35 -2.29 11.08 -18.15
N GLY A 36 -3.61 11.22 -18.30
CA GLY A 36 -4.57 10.22 -17.86
C GLY A 36 -4.42 8.87 -18.56
N ARG A 37 -4.12 8.83 -19.87
CA ARG A 37 -3.85 7.56 -20.58
C ARG A 37 -2.64 6.83 -20.00
N PHE A 38 -1.53 7.55 -19.81
CA PHE A 38 -0.33 6.96 -19.22
C PHE A 38 -0.57 6.50 -17.78
N PHE A 39 -1.25 7.31 -16.98
CA PHE A 39 -1.61 6.94 -15.61
C PHE A 39 -2.48 5.68 -15.56
N GLY A 40 -3.52 5.61 -16.38
CA GLY A 40 -4.41 4.44 -16.45
C GLY A 40 -3.67 3.16 -16.84
N ARG A 41 -2.73 3.25 -17.77
CA ARG A 41 -1.86 2.13 -18.16
C ARG A 41 -0.99 1.65 -17.00
N ILE A 42 -0.34 2.58 -16.29
CA ILE A 42 0.50 2.24 -15.14
C ILE A 42 -0.33 1.55 -14.06
N ALA A 43 -1.52 2.11 -13.75
CA ALA A 43 -2.41 1.54 -12.75
C ALA A 43 -2.78 0.10 -13.08
N HIS A 44 -3.21 -0.19 -14.32
CA HIS A 44 -3.55 -1.55 -14.75
C HIS A 44 -2.37 -2.52 -14.70
N LEU A 45 -1.17 -2.07 -15.07
CA LEU A 45 0.02 -2.93 -15.06
C LEU A 45 0.52 -3.21 -13.64
N VAL A 46 0.43 -2.23 -12.75
CA VAL A 46 0.76 -2.40 -11.33
C VAL A 46 -0.22 -3.36 -10.69
N ASP A 47 -1.52 -3.16 -10.88
CA ASP A 47 -2.61 -4.01 -10.39
C ASP A 47 -2.42 -5.47 -10.84
N ALA A 48 -2.24 -5.67 -12.16
CA ALA A 48 -2.01 -7.01 -12.69
C ALA A 48 -0.73 -7.68 -12.17
N CYS A 49 0.30 -6.91 -11.80
CA CYS A 49 1.52 -7.44 -11.21
C CYS A 49 1.35 -7.80 -9.73
N GLU A 50 0.63 -6.97 -8.96
CA GLU A 50 0.36 -7.19 -7.55
C GLU A 50 -0.56 -8.41 -7.34
N ASP A 51 -1.54 -8.58 -8.23
CA ASP A 51 -2.54 -9.66 -8.13
C ASP A 51 -2.09 -10.98 -8.79
N GLN A 52 -1.01 -10.98 -9.57
CA GLN A 52 -0.60 -12.12 -10.41
C GLN A 52 -0.55 -13.47 -9.65
N ALA A 53 0.05 -13.48 -8.46
CA ALA A 53 0.19 -14.71 -7.68
C ALA A 53 -1.15 -15.21 -7.12
N GLU A 54 -2.04 -14.30 -6.74
CA GLU A 54 -3.37 -14.61 -6.21
C GLU A 54 -4.30 -15.09 -7.32
N ASP A 55 -4.24 -14.46 -8.50
CA ASP A 55 -4.97 -14.87 -9.69
C ASP A 55 -4.54 -16.25 -10.17
N ASP A 56 -3.23 -16.50 -10.25
CA ASP A 56 -2.69 -17.81 -10.64
C ASP A 56 -3.13 -18.89 -9.64
N ALA A 57 -3.13 -18.61 -8.34
CA ALA A 57 -3.57 -19.54 -7.30
C ALA A 57 -5.06 -19.86 -7.37
N ARG A 58 -5.89 -18.89 -7.79
CA ARG A 58 -7.34 -19.04 -7.94
C ARG A 58 -7.76 -19.53 -9.33
N GLY A 59 -6.82 -19.65 -10.26
CA GLY A 59 -7.11 -19.92 -11.68
C GLY A 59 -7.92 -18.80 -12.33
N ALA A 60 -7.82 -17.58 -11.81
CA ALA A 60 -8.49 -16.41 -12.34
C ALA A 60 -7.71 -15.84 -13.55
N PHE A 61 -8.39 -14.98 -14.31
CA PHE A 61 -7.76 -14.31 -15.44
C PHE A 61 -6.83 -13.20 -14.95
N ASN A 62 -5.55 -13.29 -15.27
CA ASN A 62 -4.59 -12.20 -15.14
C ASN A 62 -4.05 -11.79 -16.52
N PRO A 63 -4.04 -10.49 -16.88
CA PRO A 63 -3.64 -10.05 -18.22
C PRO A 63 -2.14 -10.29 -18.51
N LEU A 64 -1.26 -10.28 -17.50
CA LEU A 64 0.16 -10.59 -17.70
C LEU A 64 0.34 -12.08 -18.02
N THR A 65 -0.29 -12.96 -17.22
CA THR A 65 -0.28 -14.42 -17.44
C THR A 65 -0.91 -14.78 -18.78
N ALA A 66 -2.08 -14.20 -19.11
CA ALA A 66 -2.81 -14.49 -20.34
C ALA A 66 -2.07 -14.05 -21.61
N THR A 67 -1.25 -13.00 -21.53
CA THR A 67 -0.48 -12.48 -22.67
C THR A 67 0.98 -12.96 -22.70
N GLY A 68 1.41 -13.71 -21.68
CA GLY A 68 2.80 -14.19 -21.55
C GLY A 68 3.81 -13.08 -21.35
N VAL A 69 3.37 -11.90 -20.89
CA VAL A 69 4.25 -10.75 -20.61
C VAL A 69 5.04 -11.05 -19.33
N THR A 70 6.38 -11.00 -19.43
CA THR A 70 7.23 -11.23 -18.24
C THR A 70 7.21 -10.03 -17.30
N PRO A 71 7.53 -10.21 -16.00
CA PRO A 71 7.62 -9.10 -15.06
C PRO A 71 8.59 -8.00 -15.51
N GLU A 72 9.70 -8.35 -16.18
CA GLU A 72 10.66 -7.39 -16.72
C GLU A 72 10.09 -6.60 -17.91
N GLN A 73 9.25 -7.22 -18.73
CA GLN A 73 8.56 -6.55 -19.82
C GLN A 73 7.47 -5.62 -19.28
N ALA A 74 6.67 -6.09 -18.32
CA ALA A 74 5.66 -5.27 -17.63
C ALA A 74 6.32 -4.06 -16.95
N ARG A 75 7.47 -4.26 -16.30
CA ARG A 75 8.24 -3.18 -15.67
C ARG A 75 8.67 -2.11 -16.67
N ARG A 76 9.22 -2.50 -17.82
CA ARG A 76 9.60 -1.55 -18.89
C ARG A 76 8.41 -0.75 -19.38
N LEU A 77 7.26 -1.40 -19.56
CA LEU A 77 6.04 -0.74 -20.01
C LEU A 77 5.54 0.28 -18.97
N CYS A 78 5.69 -0.02 -17.68
CA CYS A 78 5.43 0.96 -16.61
C CYS A 78 6.43 2.12 -16.61
N ASP A 79 7.72 1.84 -16.76
CA ASP A 79 8.76 2.89 -16.77
C ASP A 79 8.59 3.82 -17.98
N ASP A 80 8.29 3.28 -19.17
CA ASP A 80 8.00 4.04 -20.38
C ASP A 80 6.74 4.90 -20.22
N ALA A 81 5.67 4.33 -19.65
CA ALA A 81 4.44 5.07 -19.38
C ALA A 81 4.66 6.16 -18.31
N ALA A 82 5.46 5.90 -17.27
CA ALA A 82 5.80 6.90 -16.25
C ALA A 82 6.64 8.04 -16.82
N HIS A 83 7.50 7.75 -17.81
CA HIS A 83 8.21 8.78 -18.55
C HIS A 83 7.25 9.62 -19.40
N GLY A 84 6.35 8.99 -20.16
CA GLY A 84 5.30 9.68 -20.93
C GLY A 84 4.40 10.56 -20.06
N LEU A 85 3.98 10.06 -18.90
CA LEU A 85 3.22 10.83 -17.91
C LEU A 85 3.96 12.10 -17.48
N ALA A 86 5.26 11.99 -17.17
CA ALA A 86 6.06 13.13 -16.76
C ALA A 86 6.18 14.19 -17.87
N LEU A 87 6.31 13.77 -19.14
CA LEU A 87 6.33 14.69 -20.28
C LEU A 87 4.98 15.38 -20.46
N ALA A 88 3.87 14.63 -20.41
CA ALA A 88 2.53 15.21 -20.53
C ALA A 88 2.23 16.24 -19.42
N LEU A 89 2.63 15.96 -18.18
CA LEU A 89 2.47 16.89 -17.05
C LEU A 89 3.37 18.13 -17.17
N ALA A 90 4.50 18.04 -17.88
CA ALA A 90 5.36 19.19 -18.14
C ALA A 90 4.66 20.23 -19.04
N GLU A 91 3.78 19.79 -19.95
CA GLU A 91 3.01 20.65 -20.85
C GLU A 91 1.82 21.36 -20.17
N VAL A 92 1.34 20.82 -19.04
CA VAL A 92 0.21 21.39 -18.31
C VAL A 92 0.63 22.62 -17.51
N ARG A 93 -0.17 23.69 -17.57
CA ARG A 93 0.04 24.90 -16.76
C ARG A 93 -0.66 24.77 -15.42
N PHE A 94 0.08 24.39 -14.37
CA PHE A 94 -0.39 24.34 -12.99
C PHE A 94 -0.10 25.65 -12.23
N GLU A 95 -0.98 26.00 -11.28
CA GLU A 95 -0.70 27.04 -10.28
C GLU A 95 0.34 26.54 -9.26
N GLU A 96 0.16 25.30 -8.79
CA GLU A 96 1.08 24.64 -7.85
C GLU A 96 1.73 23.39 -8.47
N ARG A 97 2.76 23.61 -9.30
CA ARG A 97 3.47 22.53 -10.01
C ARG A 97 4.10 21.48 -9.07
N HIS A 98 4.58 21.91 -7.90
CA HIS A 98 5.29 21.04 -6.97
C HIS A 98 4.42 19.90 -6.40
N LEU A 99 3.12 20.14 -6.19
CA LEU A 99 2.20 19.11 -5.71
C LEU A 99 1.98 18.01 -6.76
N VAL A 100 1.87 18.41 -8.03
CA VAL A 100 1.70 17.48 -9.15
C VAL A 100 2.96 16.64 -9.35
N ASP A 101 4.14 17.26 -9.28
CA ASP A 101 5.41 16.54 -9.41
C ASP A 101 5.59 15.53 -8.27
N ALA A 102 5.18 15.88 -7.04
CA ALA A 102 5.22 14.97 -5.91
C ALA A 102 4.24 13.80 -6.09
N LEU A 103 2.96 14.08 -6.37
CA LEU A 103 1.89 13.07 -6.38
C LEU A 103 1.88 12.21 -7.65
N LEU A 104 2.08 12.81 -8.83
CA LEU A 104 1.98 12.10 -10.10
C LEU A 104 3.34 11.79 -10.72
N GLY A 105 4.38 12.56 -10.40
CA GLY A 105 5.75 12.25 -10.84
C GLY A 105 6.44 11.24 -9.92
N ALA A 106 6.59 11.60 -8.64
CA ALA A 106 7.39 10.83 -7.70
C ALA A 106 6.66 9.61 -7.14
N GLU A 107 5.41 9.75 -6.69
CA GLU A 107 4.67 8.63 -6.09
C GLU A 107 4.30 7.54 -7.11
N VAL A 108 4.03 7.89 -8.36
CA VAL A 108 3.81 6.90 -9.42
C VAL A 108 5.05 6.02 -9.63
N ARG A 109 6.25 6.61 -9.68
CA ARG A 109 7.51 5.85 -9.78
C ARG A 109 7.73 4.97 -8.55
N ARG A 110 7.40 5.47 -7.36
CA ARG A 110 7.48 4.69 -6.11
C ARG A 110 6.49 3.52 -6.10
N ALA A 111 5.29 3.70 -6.65
CA ALA A 111 4.31 2.63 -6.79
C ALA A 111 4.82 1.54 -7.72
N VAL A 112 5.37 1.90 -8.89
CA VAL A 112 6.03 0.95 -9.79
C VAL A 112 7.20 0.23 -9.08
N ASP A 113 8.05 0.95 -8.35
CA ASP A 113 9.13 0.33 -7.57
C ASP A 113 8.66 -0.60 -6.45
N ARG A 114 7.45 -0.39 -5.93
CA ARG A 114 6.84 -1.25 -4.93
C ARG A 114 6.28 -2.52 -5.57
N ALA A 115 5.51 -2.38 -6.64
CA ALA A 115 4.86 -3.48 -7.34
C ALA A 115 5.87 -4.51 -7.88
N PHE A 116 6.98 -4.03 -8.46
CA PHE A 116 8.02 -4.88 -9.02
C PHE A 116 9.12 -5.25 -8.02
N ARG A 117 8.94 -4.98 -6.72
CA ARG A 117 9.93 -5.37 -5.71
C ARG A 117 9.91 -6.90 -5.57
N PRO A 118 11.04 -7.59 -5.74
CA PRO A 118 11.10 -9.03 -5.51
C PRO A 118 10.61 -9.36 -4.11
N ALA A 119 9.77 -10.38 -3.93
CA ALA A 119 9.30 -10.82 -2.61
C ALA A 119 10.48 -11.09 -1.63
N VAL A 120 11.64 -11.51 -2.15
CA VAL A 120 12.89 -11.68 -1.37
C VAL A 120 13.45 -10.35 -0.84
N ALA A 121 13.19 -9.22 -1.50
CA ALA A 121 13.60 -7.89 -1.03
C ALA A 121 12.70 -7.36 0.10
N ALA A 122 11.49 -7.90 0.30
CA ALA A 122 10.69 -7.64 1.50
C ALA A 122 11.36 -8.21 2.77
N GLN A 123 12.26 -9.20 2.61
CA GLN A 123 13.07 -9.76 3.69
C GLN A 123 14.41 -9.04 3.90
N ARG A 124 14.68 -7.92 3.22
CA ARG A 124 15.96 -7.20 3.39
C ARG A 124 16.00 -6.59 4.79
N ARG A 125 16.72 -7.26 5.70
CA ARG A 125 16.84 -6.89 7.12
C ARG A 125 17.16 -5.39 7.23
N PRO A 126 16.36 -4.59 7.95
CA PRO A 126 16.54 -3.14 8.00
C PRO A 126 17.91 -2.77 8.55
N GLY A 127 18.39 -1.56 8.24
CA GLY A 127 19.53 -0.97 8.95
C GLY A 127 19.27 -0.88 10.45
N TRP A 128 20.34 -0.84 11.26
CA TRP A 128 20.25 -0.93 12.73
C TRP A 128 19.34 0.14 13.36
N ILE A 129 19.33 1.36 12.83
CA ILE A 129 18.44 2.46 13.28
C ILE A 129 16.96 2.06 13.19
N ARG A 130 16.55 1.48 12.04
CA ARG A 130 15.16 1.04 11.83
C ARG A 130 14.79 -0.14 12.72
N ARG A 131 15.76 -1.01 13.08
CA ARG A 131 15.53 -2.10 14.03
C ARG A 131 15.35 -1.57 15.45
N SER A 132 16.17 -0.61 15.87
CA SER A 132 16.05 0.02 17.19
C SER A 132 14.71 0.74 17.34
N ALA A 133 14.32 1.55 16.35
CA ALA A 133 13.02 2.23 16.35
C ALA A 133 11.85 1.24 16.33
N ALA A 134 11.92 0.17 15.52
CA ALA A 134 10.90 -0.87 15.50
C ALA A 134 10.82 -1.63 16.84
N GLY A 135 11.95 -1.89 17.51
CA GLY A 135 11.98 -2.49 18.85
C GLY A 135 11.27 -1.62 19.88
N THR A 136 11.50 -0.30 19.86
CA THR A 136 10.79 0.66 20.72
C THR A 136 9.28 0.67 20.43
N ALA A 137 8.87 0.70 19.17
CA ALA A 137 7.46 0.70 18.80
C ALA A 137 6.75 -0.62 19.16
N ILE A 138 7.40 -1.77 18.95
CA ILE A 138 6.92 -3.08 19.38
C ILE A 138 6.73 -3.09 20.90
N PHE A 139 7.71 -2.57 21.66
CA PHE A 139 7.62 -2.52 23.12
C PHE A 139 6.49 -1.62 23.60
N LEU A 140 6.39 -0.39 23.07
CA LEU A 140 5.36 0.58 23.47
C LEU A 140 3.94 0.16 23.10
N THR A 141 3.78 -0.70 22.08
CA THR A 141 2.48 -1.21 21.64
C THR A 141 2.20 -2.62 22.16
N CYS A 142 2.99 -3.13 23.11
CA CYS A 142 2.89 -4.50 23.61
C CYS A 142 2.91 -5.56 22.49
N GLY A 143 3.55 -5.27 21.35
CA GLY A 143 3.63 -6.14 20.18
C GLY A 143 2.46 -6.03 19.21
N LEU A 144 1.46 -5.18 19.46
CA LEU A 144 0.31 -4.99 18.56
C LEU A 144 0.74 -4.45 17.20
N TRP A 145 1.63 -3.46 17.19
CA TRP A 145 2.25 -2.98 15.97
C TRP A 145 3.48 -3.82 15.65
N ARG A 146 3.52 -4.40 14.45
CA ARG A 146 4.65 -5.19 13.95
C ARG A 146 5.14 -4.59 12.63
N PRO A 147 6.47 -4.42 12.46
CA PRO A 147 7.00 -3.94 11.20
C PRO A 147 6.81 -5.00 10.10
N GLU A 148 6.69 -4.58 8.85
CA GLU A 148 6.39 -5.45 7.70
C GLU A 148 7.35 -6.64 7.52
N TRP A 149 8.60 -6.51 7.97
CA TRP A 149 9.62 -7.57 7.93
C TRP A 149 9.59 -8.52 9.15
N SER A 150 8.65 -8.33 10.09
CA SER A 150 8.42 -9.23 11.21
C SER A 150 7.67 -10.46 10.73
N ALA A 151 8.07 -11.65 11.21
CA ALA A 151 7.32 -12.89 10.96
C ALA A 151 5.85 -12.79 11.45
N LEU A 152 5.58 -11.91 12.43
CA LEU A 152 4.25 -11.68 13.00
C LEU A 152 3.46 -10.54 12.33
N ALA A 153 3.93 -9.94 11.23
CA ALA A 153 3.27 -8.76 10.65
C ALA A 153 1.85 -9.05 10.12
N GLY A 154 1.62 -10.26 9.60
CA GLY A 154 0.33 -10.70 9.04
C GLY A 154 -0.54 -11.53 9.99
N GLU A 155 -0.06 -11.81 11.21
CA GLU A 155 -0.78 -12.66 12.16
C GLU A 155 -1.94 -11.92 12.83
N SER A 156 -2.88 -12.66 13.44
CA SER A 156 -3.99 -12.08 14.20
C SER A 156 -3.51 -11.25 15.40
N TRP A 157 -4.35 -10.34 15.92
CA TRP A 157 -3.91 -9.37 16.93
C TRP A 157 -3.39 -10.04 18.22
N ASP A 158 -3.98 -11.18 18.60
CA ASP A 158 -3.65 -11.99 19.77
C ASP A 158 -2.27 -12.66 19.62
N GLU A 159 -1.95 -13.17 18.44
CA GLU A 159 -0.62 -13.71 18.10
C GLU A 159 0.47 -12.63 18.03
N ARG A 160 0.09 -11.39 17.72
CA ARG A 160 0.99 -10.23 17.71
C ARG A 160 1.28 -9.69 19.09
N CYS A 161 0.28 -9.64 19.98
CA CYS A 161 0.40 -9.08 21.32
C CYS A 161 1.29 -9.95 22.22
N TYR A 162 2.37 -9.41 22.77
CA TYR A 162 3.27 -10.12 23.68
C TYR A 162 2.54 -10.60 24.94
N VAL A 163 1.59 -9.80 25.44
CA VAL A 163 0.83 -10.10 26.65
C VAL A 163 -0.17 -11.23 26.42
N CYS A 164 -0.86 -11.26 25.28
CA CYS A 164 -1.77 -12.35 24.93
C CYS A 164 -1.03 -13.65 24.58
N ARG A 165 0.15 -13.53 23.94
CA ARG A 165 0.92 -14.69 23.48
C ARG A 165 1.69 -15.40 24.59
N TYR A 166 2.15 -14.66 25.62
CA TYR A 166 3.05 -15.18 26.65
C TYR A 166 2.59 -14.93 28.09
N GLY A 167 1.51 -14.16 28.30
CA GLY A 167 0.93 -13.90 29.63
C GLY A 167 -0.35 -14.71 29.86
N ASP A 168 -0.59 -15.10 31.11
CA ASP A 168 -1.87 -15.67 31.56
C ASP A 168 -2.92 -14.54 31.64
N CYS A 169 -3.51 -14.17 30.50
CA CYS A 169 -4.72 -13.36 30.47
C CYS A 169 -5.94 -14.26 30.60
N CYS A 170 -6.60 -14.24 31.78
CA CYS A 170 -7.92 -14.85 31.95
C CYS A 170 -8.92 -14.30 30.91
N GLU A 171 -9.83 -15.16 30.46
CA GLU A 171 -10.77 -15.08 29.31
C GLU A 171 -11.68 -13.84 29.15
N CYS A 172 -11.48 -12.74 29.87
CA CYS A 172 -12.41 -11.59 29.87
C CYS A 172 -11.97 -10.34 29.07
N CYS A 173 -10.88 -10.36 28.29
CA CYS A 173 -10.42 -9.17 27.57
C CYS A 173 -10.60 -9.26 26.06
N GLY A 174 -11.75 -8.78 25.56
CA GLY A 174 -12.06 -8.71 24.12
C GLY A 174 -11.39 -7.56 23.34
N ASN A 175 -10.55 -6.73 23.97
CA ASN A 175 -9.73 -5.70 23.30
C ASN A 175 -8.64 -5.16 24.27
N CYS A 176 -7.45 -4.86 23.75
CA CYS A 176 -6.36 -4.23 24.52
C CYS A 176 -6.66 -2.77 24.92
N GLY A 177 -7.73 -2.17 24.37
CA GLY A 177 -8.21 -0.84 24.74
C GLY A 177 -8.63 -0.71 26.21
N ASP A 178 -8.98 -1.82 26.88
CA ASP A 178 -9.37 -1.84 28.29
C ASP A 178 -8.25 -2.28 29.25
N CYS A 179 -7.08 -2.67 28.75
CA CYS A 179 -5.94 -2.97 29.64
C CYS A 179 -5.45 -1.72 30.39
N CYS A 180 -5.66 -0.53 29.81
CA CYS A 180 -5.25 0.74 30.41
C CYS A 180 -6.24 1.27 31.46
N SER A 181 -7.46 0.74 31.56
CA SER A 181 -8.43 1.17 32.58
C SER A 181 -8.28 0.38 33.89
N CYS A 182 -7.65 -0.80 33.86
CA CYS A 182 -7.37 -1.59 35.07
C CYS A 182 -6.10 -1.15 35.83
N CYS A 183 -5.29 -0.24 35.27
CA CYS A 183 -4.08 0.28 35.91
C CYS A 183 -4.26 1.70 36.46
N GLY A 184 -5.47 2.02 36.93
CA GLY A 184 -5.79 3.25 37.64
C GLY A 184 -5.45 3.16 39.13
N SER A 185 -4.25 3.63 39.48
CA SER A 185 -3.88 4.23 40.78
C SER A 185 -4.14 3.47 42.08
N ASP A 186 -3.87 2.17 42.16
CA ASP A 186 -3.26 1.53 43.34
C ASP A 186 -2.78 0.11 42.94
N GLY A 187 -1.67 -0.34 43.51
CA GLY A 187 -0.83 -1.44 43.02
C GLY A 187 -1.51 -2.76 42.66
N CYS A 188 -0.92 -3.44 41.67
CA CYS A 188 -0.90 -4.90 41.43
C CYS A 188 -2.02 -5.73 42.08
N CYS A 189 -2.97 -6.22 41.29
CA CYS A 189 -3.75 -7.41 41.63
C CYS A 189 -3.13 -8.65 40.98
N CYS A 190 -1.98 -9.08 41.51
CA CYS A 190 -1.68 -10.51 41.60
C CYS A 190 -1.85 -10.88 43.07
N ASP A 191 -3.06 -11.31 43.44
CA ASP A 191 -3.35 -12.25 44.52
C ASP A 191 -4.88 -12.28 44.76
N GLY A 192 -5.53 -13.38 44.40
CA GLY A 192 -6.92 -13.64 44.81
C GLY A 192 -7.91 -13.84 43.67
N CYS A 193 -8.03 -15.09 43.22
CA CYS A 193 -9.23 -15.57 42.54
C CYS A 193 -10.47 -15.34 43.41
N SER A 194 -11.49 -14.69 42.84
CA SER A 194 -12.88 -15.04 43.13
C SER A 194 -13.73 -14.74 41.89
N CYS A 195 -13.83 -15.72 41.01
CA CYS A 195 -14.84 -15.75 39.97
C CYS A 195 -16.20 -15.99 40.64
N SER A 196 -17.02 -14.95 40.74
CA SER A 196 -18.46 -15.13 40.94
C SER A 196 -19.09 -15.23 39.56
N CYS A 197 -19.38 -16.45 39.12
CA CYS A 197 -20.23 -16.70 37.97
C CYS A 197 -21.67 -16.81 38.48
N ASP A 198 -22.55 -15.90 38.06
CA ASP A 198 -23.98 -16.20 37.94
C ASP A 198 -24.24 -16.87 36.58
#